data_AF-A0A0B2VD44-F1
#
_entry.id   AF-A0A0B2VD44-F1
#
_cell.length_a   1.000
_cell.length_b   1.000
_cell.length_c   1.000
_cell.angle_alpha   90.00
_cell.angle_beta   90.00
_cell.angle_gamma   90.00
#
_symmetry.space_group_name_H-M   'P 1'
#
loop_
_entity.id
_entity.type
_entity.pdbx_description
1 polymer ?
#
loop_
_entity_poly.entity_id
_entity_poly.type
_entity_poly.pdbx_seq_one_letter_code
_entity_poly.pdbx_strand_id
1 'polypeptide(L)'
;MRIMRRRVRGFVAPNTEYPLILKFEIWGKMKKRLANNKMDHMVTGPAVSAEPKKSPDTTDRKKATHLRCERQRREAINNGYQELKELLPSSLTSLGCKTTNAAILFRAADYLTQLKDDVDNSQENLSQLLAQRSALELIAHQYESMSAESSSSNKTSLQCHMVQTLLDACFASFCRQVDATSLQSVTRTLLPWVETLDYDKISQEMLASAYKQRR
;
A
#
# COMPACT_ATOMS: atom_id res chain seq x y z
N MET A 1 37.70 15.15 -2.08
CA MET A 1 36.34 14.92 -1.54
C MET A 1 36.13 13.43 -1.38
N ARG A 2 36.05 12.92 -0.14
CA ARG A 2 35.91 11.48 0.14
C ARG A 2 34.43 11.10 0.26
N ILE A 3 34.06 10.09 -0.52
CA ILE A 3 32.72 9.53 -0.68
C ILE A 3 32.42 8.63 0.53
N MET A 4 31.37 8.98 1.29
CA MET A 4 30.84 8.12 2.35
C MET A 4 29.71 7.25 1.79
N ARG A 5 29.97 5.94 1.83
CA ARG A 5 29.07 4.86 1.42
C ARG A 5 27.78 4.89 2.24
N ARG A 6 26.63 5.03 1.57
CA ARG A 6 25.31 4.78 2.18
C ARG A 6 25.08 3.27 2.26
N ARG A 7 25.01 2.74 3.48
CA ARG A 7 24.61 1.36 3.78
C ARG A 7 23.08 1.31 3.85
N VAL A 8 22.50 0.56 2.93
CA VAL A 8 21.09 0.15 2.91
C VAL A 8 20.80 -0.63 4.19
N ARG A 9 19.83 -0.17 5.00
CA ARG A 9 19.28 -0.95 6.11
C ARG A 9 17.92 -1.46 5.68
N GLY A 10 17.82 -2.78 5.55
CA GLY A 10 16.57 -3.50 5.34
C GLY A 10 15.60 -3.25 6.50
N PHE A 11 14.34 -3.10 6.15
CA PHE A 11 13.24 -3.01 7.08
C PHE A 11 12.80 -4.44 7.40
N VAL A 12 13.25 -4.94 8.55
CA VAL A 12 12.82 -6.22 9.15
C VAL A 12 11.60 -5.94 10.02
N ALA A 13 10.58 -6.79 9.93
CA ALA A 13 9.30 -6.71 10.64
C ALA A 13 9.45 -6.50 12.16
N PRO A 14 8.54 -5.75 12.83
CA PRO A 14 8.59 -5.61 14.28
C PRO A 14 7.99 -6.84 14.95
N ASN A 15 8.87 -7.66 15.52
CA ASN A 15 8.54 -8.62 16.55
C ASN A 15 7.81 -7.92 17.71
N THR A 16 6.73 -8.56 18.17
CA THR A 16 5.95 -8.20 19.34
C THR A 16 6.76 -8.41 20.62
N GLU A 17 7.51 -7.42 21.04
CA GLU A 17 8.08 -7.37 22.39
C GLU A 17 7.58 -6.09 23.07
N TYR A 18 6.47 -6.23 23.79
CA TYR A 18 5.92 -5.16 24.61
C TYR A 18 6.99 -4.71 25.62
N PRO A 19 7.40 -3.42 25.63
CA PRO A 19 8.50 -2.98 26.47
C PRO A 19 8.12 -3.15 27.94
N LEU A 20 9.01 -3.78 28.71
CA LEU A 20 8.87 -4.09 30.14
C LEU A 20 8.36 -2.89 30.97
N ILE A 21 8.61 -1.67 30.51
CA ILE A 21 8.13 -0.40 31.07
C ILE A 21 6.60 -0.37 31.23
N LEU A 22 5.84 -0.81 30.22
CA LEU A 22 4.37 -0.84 30.30
C LEU A 22 3.87 -1.87 31.31
N LYS A 23 4.57 -3.01 31.47
CA LYS A 23 4.24 -4.00 32.49
C LYS A 23 4.48 -3.46 33.90
N PHE A 24 5.58 -2.74 34.12
CA PHE A 24 5.86 -2.07 35.39
C PHE A 24 4.82 -0.99 35.73
N GLU A 25 4.38 -0.21 34.73
CA GLU A 25 3.39 0.84 34.94
C GLU A 25 2.00 0.27 35.27
N ILE A 26 1.59 -0.80 34.58
CA ILE A 26 0.34 -1.52 34.85
C ILE A 26 0.39 -2.17 36.24
N TRP A 27 1.50 -2.83 36.60
CA TRP A 27 1.70 -3.41 37.93
C TRP A 27 1.67 -2.33 39.03
N GLY A 28 2.29 -1.18 38.78
CA GLY A 28 2.26 -0.03 39.68
C GLY A 28 0.83 0.50 39.91
N LYS A 29 0.06 0.67 38.83
CA LYS A 29 -1.37 1.06 38.90
C LYS A 29 -2.21 0.03 39.65
N MET A 30 -1.93 -1.26 39.47
CA MET A 30 -2.65 -2.35 40.14
C MET A 30 -2.32 -2.43 41.64
N LYS A 31 -1.05 -2.27 42.02
CA LYS A 31 -0.60 -2.20 43.42
C LYS A 31 -1.21 -1.00 44.15
N LYS A 32 -1.32 0.16 43.48
CA LYS A 32 -1.94 1.37 44.03
C LYS A 32 -3.45 1.20 44.24
N ARG A 33 -4.14 0.52 43.32
CA ARG A 33 -5.57 0.13 43.49
C ARG A 33 -5.78 -0.85 44.64
N LEU A 34 -4.88 -1.82 44.82
CA LEU A 34 -4.94 -2.75 45.95
C LEU A 34 -4.74 -2.04 47.30
N ALA A 35 -3.82 -1.07 47.36
CA ALA A 35 -3.56 -0.29 48.58
C ALA A 35 -4.75 0.61 48.94
N ASN A 36 -5.37 1.26 47.95
CA ASN A 36 -6.54 2.11 48.17
C ASN A 36 -7.76 1.30 48.62
N ASN A 37 -7.98 0.09 48.07
CA ASN A 37 -9.06 -0.80 48.51
C ASN A 37 -8.85 -1.38 49.93
N LYS A 38 -7.65 -1.22 50.51
CA LYS A 38 -7.33 -1.67 51.88
C LYS A 38 -7.65 -0.61 52.95
N MET A 39 -7.85 0.65 52.56
CA MET A 39 -8.09 1.77 53.48
C MET A 39 -9.59 2.00 53.81
N ASP A 40 -10.51 1.43 53.04
CA ASP A 40 -11.96 1.60 53.27
C ASP A 40 -12.54 0.63 54.34
N HIS A 41 -11.70 -0.14 55.03
CA HIS A 41 -12.11 -1.11 56.07
C HIS A 41 -11.44 -0.84 57.42
N MET A 42 -11.42 0.42 57.88
CA MET A 42 -11.11 0.71 59.28
C MET A 42 -11.86 1.95 59.78
N VAL A 43 -13.08 1.72 60.26
CA VAL A 43 -13.74 2.54 61.28
C VAL A 43 -14.02 1.62 62.49
N THR A 44 -13.46 2.03 63.63
CA THR A 44 -13.49 1.58 65.04
C THR A 44 -14.89 1.20 65.58
N GLY A 45 -15.16 0.28 66.53
CA GLY A 45 -14.45 -0.58 67.52
C GLY A 45 -15.53 -1.28 68.41
N PRO A 46 -15.29 -1.74 69.66
CA PRO A 46 -14.28 -2.65 70.20
C PRO A 46 -14.78 -4.11 70.34
N ALA A 47 -13.85 -4.98 70.78
CA ALA A 47 -13.97 -6.43 70.89
C ALA A 47 -15.12 -6.95 71.77
N VAL A 48 -15.90 -7.88 71.23
CA VAL A 48 -16.53 -8.99 71.97
C VAL A 48 -16.49 -10.26 71.12
N SER A 49 -16.00 -11.31 71.76
CA SER A 49 -15.81 -12.68 71.26
C SER A 49 -17.15 -13.33 70.91
N ALA A 50 -17.31 -13.93 69.72
CA ALA A 50 -18.12 -15.13 69.44
C ALA A 50 -18.34 -15.37 67.91
N GLU A 51 -17.88 -16.54 67.45
CA GLU A 51 -18.36 -17.40 66.33
C GLU A 51 -18.76 -16.84 64.94
N PRO A 52 -18.45 -17.56 63.83
CA PRO A 52 -18.75 -17.12 62.47
C PRO A 52 -20.22 -17.33 62.12
N LYS A 53 -21.10 -16.40 62.51
CA LYS A 53 -22.44 -16.32 61.93
C LYS A 53 -22.34 -15.65 60.56
N LYS A 54 -22.44 -16.47 59.50
CA LYS A 54 -22.54 -16.04 58.10
C LYS A 54 -23.81 -15.19 57.93
N SER A 55 -23.69 -13.88 58.11
CA SER A 55 -24.76 -12.92 57.89
C SER A 55 -25.09 -12.82 56.39
N PRO A 56 -26.38 -12.81 56.00
CA PRO A 56 -26.82 -12.84 54.59
C PRO A 56 -26.28 -11.64 53.78
N ASP A 57 -26.11 -10.49 54.43
CA ASP A 57 -25.69 -9.22 53.82
C ASP A 57 -24.31 -9.26 53.12
N THR A 58 -23.33 -9.98 53.69
CA THR A 58 -22.00 -10.11 53.08
C THR A 58 -22.01 -10.95 51.80
N THR A 59 -22.96 -11.88 51.70
CA THR A 59 -23.12 -12.75 50.54
C THR A 59 -23.82 -11.98 49.41
N ASP A 60 -24.79 -11.12 49.74
CA ASP A 60 -25.50 -10.32 48.76
C ASP A 60 -24.64 -9.19 48.18
N ARG A 61 -23.76 -8.57 48.98
CA ARG A 61 -22.75 -7.62 48.48
C ARG A 61 -21.75 -8.26 47.50
N LYS A 62 -21.37 -9.51 47.75
CA LYS A 62 -20.52 -10.30 46.82
C LYS A 62 -21.26 -10.62 45.53
N LYS A 63 -22.53 -11.05 45.60
CA LYS A 63 -23.37 -11.30 44.42
C LYS A 63 -23.57 -10.04 43.57
N ALA A 64 -23.86 -8.90 44.20
CA ALA A 64 -24.04 -7.63 43.51
C ALA A 64 -22.77 -7.19 42.76
N THR A 65 -21.62 -7.30 43.42
CA THR A 65 -20.32 -7.02 42.78
C THR A 65 -20.05 -7.96 41.61
N HIS A 66 -20.28 -9.27 41.79
CA HIS A 66 -20.10 -10.25 40.72
C HIS A 66 -20.99 -9.95 39.51
N LEU A 67 -22.26 -9.61 39.72
CA LEU A 67 -23.20 -9.27 38.65
C LEU A 67 -22.77 -8.00 37.90
N ARG A 68 -22.27 -6.98 38.62
CA ARG A 68 -21.71 -5.77 38.01
C ARG A 68 -20.49 -6.09 37.13
N CYS A 69 -19.57 -6.90 37.64
CA CYS A 69 -18.39 -7.33 36.88
C CYS A 69 -18.78 -8.12 35.62
N GLU A 70 -19.73 -9.06 35.73
CA GLU A 70 -20.18 -9.85 34.58
C GLU A 70 -20.92 -8.98 33.55
N ARG A 71 -21.72 -8.00 33.98
CA ARG A 71 -22.33 -7.02 33.07
C ARG A 71 -21.27 -6.24 32.29
N GLN A 72 -20.26 -5.70 32.99
CA GLN A 72 -19.17 -4.98 32.35
C GLN A 72 -18.40 -5.86 31.36
N ARG A 73 -18.16 -7.14 31.70
CA ARG A 73 -17.54 -8.11 30.80
C ARG A 73 -18.36 -8.31 29.53
N ARG A 74 -19.68 -8.46 29.65
CA ARG A 74 -20.60 -8.61 28.50
C ARG A 74 -20.66 -7.37 27.64
N GLU A 75 -20.68 -6.18 28.24
CA GLU A 75 -20.66 -4.90 27.51
C GLU A 75 -19.37 -4.76 26.70
N ALA A 76 -18.21 -5.08 27.28
CA ALA A 76 -16.93 -5.08 26.55
C ALA A 76 -16.92 -6.05 25.36
N ILE A 77 -17.47 -7.26 25.53
CA ILE A 77 -17.58 -8.23 24.44
C ILE A 77 -18.51 -7.72 23.33
N ASN A 78 -19.67 -7.16 23.70
CA ASN A 78 -20.62 -6.62 22.73
C ASN A 78 -20.02 -5.46 21.94
N ASN A 79 -19.24 -4.58 22.58
CA ASN A 79 -18.53 -3.51 21.90
C ASN A 79 -17.52 -4.08 20.89
N GLY A 80 -16.74 -5.10 21.27
CA GLY A 80 -15.81 -5.76 20.35
C GLY A 80 -16.49 -6.36 19.11
N TYR A 81 -17.70 -6.92 19.24
CA TYR A 81 -18.47 -7.38 18.08
C TYR A 81 -18.91 -6.24 17.15
N GLN A 82 -19.26 -5.07 17.70
CA GLN A 82 -19.66 -3.92 16.89
C GLN A 82 -18.45 -3.31 16.16
N GLU A 83 -17.34 -3.13 16.86
CA GLU A 83 -16.08 -2.67 16.24
C GLU A 83 -15.64 -3.61 15.11
N LEU A 84 -15.69 -4.93 15.35
CA LEU A 84 -15.37 -5.91 14.33
C LEU A 84 -16.30 -5.80 13.12
N LYS A 85 -17.61 -5.62 13.35
CA LYS A 85 -18.60 -5.47 12.28
C LYS A 85 -18.36 -4.22 11.43
N GLU A 86 -17.92 -3.12 12.03
CA GLU A 86 -17.61 -1.86 11.32
C GLU A 86 -16.39 -1.99 10.40
N LEU A 87 -15.42 -2.84 10.77
CA LEU A 87 -14.24 -3.11 9.94
C LEU A 87 -14.53 -4.01 8.73
N LEU A 88 -15.64 -4.76 8.76
CA LEU A 88 -16.03 -5.62 7.66
C LEU A 88 -16.66 -4.81 6.52
N PRO A 89 -16.39 -5.16 5.26
CA PRO A 89 -17.02 -4.52 4.11
C PRO A 89 -18.55 -4.52 4.21
N SER A 90 -19.16 -3.36 3.96
CA SER A 90 -20.61 -3.19 4.01
C SER A 90 -21.35 -4.10 3.00
N SER A 91 -20.66 -4.49 1.91
CA SER A 91 -21.14 -5.46 0.91
C SER A 91 -21.42 -6.84 1.48
N LEU A 92 -20.76 -7.21 2.59
CA LEU A 92 -20.99 -8.50 3.24
C LEU A 92 -22.26 -8.45 4.10
N THR A 93 -22.69 -7.28 4.58
CA THR A 93 -23.87 -7.14 5.45
C THR A 93 -25.15 -7.23 4.61
N SER A 94 -25.92 -8.31 4.78
CA SER A 94 -27.23 -8.45 4.13
C SER A 94 -28.13 -7.30 4.59
N LEU A 95 -28.46 -6.41 3.66
CA LEU A 95 -29.29 -5.23 3.87
C LEU A 95 -30.63 -5.68 4.47
N GLY A 96 -30.82 -5.43 5.76
CA GLY A 96 -32.11 -5.63 6.44
C GLY A 96 -32.20 -6.77 7.47
N CYS A 97 -31.16 -7.61 7.65
CA CYS A 97 -31.17 -8.64 8.70
C CYS A 97 -30.08 -8.41 9.77
N LYS A 98 -30.44 -8.60 11.05
CA LYS A 98 -29.50 -8.50 12.18
C LYS A 98 -28.40 -9.56 12.01
N THR A 99 -27.19 -9.13 11.69
CA THR A 99 -26.02 -10.02 11.61
C THR A 99 -25.80 -10.67 12.98
N THR A 100 -25.84 -12.01 13.01
CA THR A 100 -25.61 -12.77 14.25
C THR A 100 -24.13 -12.73 14.63
N ASN A 101 -23.81 -12.91 15.93
CA ASN A 101 -22.42 -12.96 16.39
C ASN A 101 -21.60 -14.02 15.64
N ALA A 102 -22.20 -15.19 15.37
CA ALA A 102 -21.56 -16.23 14.57
C ALA A 102 -21.23 -15.75 13.14
N ALA A 103 -22.17 -15.10 12.47
CA ALA A 103 -21.96 -14.56 11.13
C ALA A 103 -20.86 -13.48 11.10
N ILE A 104 -20.76 -12.64 12.12
CA ILE A 104 -19.68 -11.65 12.24
C ILE A 104 -18.31 -12.35 12.28
N LEU A 105 -18.17 -13.40 13.10
CA LEU A 105 -16.91 -14.13 13.22
C LEU A 105 -16.52 -14.85 11.93
N PHE A 106 -17.46 -15.54 11.28
CA PHE A 106 -17.19 -16.23 10.02
C PHE A 106 -16.72 -15.25 8.94
N ARG A 107 -17.45 -14.14 8.77
CA ARG A 107 -17.11 -13.12 7.77
C ARG A 107 -15.77 -12.45 8.05
N ALA A 108 -15.43 -12.25 9.33
CA ALA A 108 -14.12 -11.74 9.70
C ALA A 108 -12.99 -12.70 9.35
N ALA A 109 -13.18 -14.01 9.56
CA ALA A 109 -12.21 -15.01 9.16
C ALA A 109 -12.03 -15.08 7.64
N ASP A 110 -13.14 -15.05 6.90
CA ASP A 110 -13.14 -15.04 5.43
C ASP A 110 -12.45 -13.78 4.90
N TYR A 111 -12.81 -12.61 5.44
CA TYR A 111 -12.21 -11.33 5.04
C TYR A 111 -10.73 -11.23 5.37
N LEU A 112 -10.30 -11.78 6.51
CA LEU A 112 -8.87 -11.85 6.85
C LEU A 112 -8.09 -12.71 5.83
N THR A 113 -8.69 -13.83 5.41
CA THR A 113 -8.09 -14.72 4.41
C THR A 113 -8.00 -14.01 3.06
N GLN A 114 -9.09 -13.37 2.63
CA GLN A 114 -9.11 -12.56 1.41
C GLN A 114 -8.05 -11.45 1.44
N LEU A 115 -7.94 -10.70 2.53
CA LEU A 115 -6.94 -9.63 2.66
C LEU A 115 -5.51 -10.18 2.56
N LYS A 116 -5.26 -11.38 3.08
CA LYS A 116 -3.94 -12.01 2.97
C LYS A 116 -3.65 -12.37 1.51
N ASP A 117 -4.61 -12.98 0.82
CA ASP A 117 -4.47 -13.32 -0.59
C ASP A 117 -4.29 -12.05 -1.45
N ASP A 118 -5.01 -10.97 -1.16
CA ASP A 118 -4.89 -9.67 -1.83
C ASP A 118 -3.50 -9.05 -1.64
N VAL A 119 -2.91 -9.17 -0.45
CA VAL A 119 -1.54 -8.72 -0.17
C VAL A 119 -0.54 -9.54 -0.96
N ASP A 120 -0.66 -10.87 -0.94
CA ASP A 120 0.25 -11.77 -1.65
C ASP A 120 0.19 -11.52 -3.18
N ASN A 121 -1.02 -11.39 -3.73
CA ASN A 121 -1.24 -11.03 -5.14
C ASN A 121 -0.66 -9.66 -5.49
N SER A 122 -0.86 -8.66 -4.63
CA SER A 122 -0.31 -7.31 -4.84
C SER A 122 1.22 -7.31 -4.83
N GLN A 123 1.82 -8.10 -3.95
CA GLN A 123 3.27 -8.26 -3.87
C GLN A 123 3.83 -8.97 -5.10
N GLU A 124 3.15 -10.00 -5.61
CA GLU A 124 3.53 -10.66 -6.86
C GLU A 124 3.48 -9.68 -8.05
N ASN A 125 2.37 -8.96 -8.21
CA ASN A 125 2.22 -7.95 -9.26
C ASN A 125 3.30 -6.87 -9.19
N LEU A 126 3.62 -6.39 -7.98
CA LEU A 126 4.70 -5.43 -7.77
C LEU A 126 6.04 -5.99 -8.25
N SER A 127 6.34 -7.26 -7.92
CA SER A 127 7.59 -7.91 -8.33
C SER A 127 7.72 -8.04 -9.85
N GLN A 128 6.62 -8.37 -10.53
CA GLN A 128 6.57 -8.47 -11.98
C GLN A 128 6.78 -7.10 -12.64
N LEU A 129 6.12 -6.05 -12.14
CA LEU A 129 6.30 -4.68 -12.64
C LEU A 129 7.73 -4.17 -12.43
N LEU A 130 8.35 -4.48 -11.29
CA LEU A 130 9.75 -4.13 -11.03
C LEU A 130 10.70 -4.86 -11.99
N ALA A 131 10.45 -6.15 -12.25
CA ALA A 131 11.21 -6.91 -13.24
C ALA A 131 11.08 -6.30 -14.65
N GLN A 132 9.85 -5.98 -15.08
CA GLN A 132 9.60 -5.35 -16.37
C GLN A 132 10.28 -3.99 -16.48
N ARG A 133 10.19 -3.15 -15.44
CA ARG A 133 10.90 -1.86 -15.40
C ARG A 133 12.41 -2.06 -15.54
N SER A 134 13.00 -2.99 -14.78
CA SER A 134 14.44 -3.25 -14.86
C SER A 134 14.88 -3.73 -16.24
N ALA A 135 14.06 -4.55 -16.90
CA ALA A 135 14.32 -5.01 -18.27
C ALA A 135 14.27 -3.84 -19.26
N LEU A 136 13.28 -2.97 -19.16
CA LEU A 136 13.18 -1.77 -20.00
C LEU A 136 14.34 -0.80 -19.78
N GLU A 137 14.76 -0.60 -18.52
CA GLU A 137 15.94 0.22 -18.18
C GLU A 137 17.21 -0.37 -18.79
N LEU A 138 17.38 -1.69 -18.72
CA LEU A 138 18.52 -2.37 -19.36
C LEU A 138 18.49 -2.19 -20.88
N ILE A 139 17.34 -2.36 -21.52
CA ILE A 139 17.17 -2.15 -22.97
C ILE A 139 17.51 -0.70 -23.34
N ALA A 140 16.98 0.28 -22.62
CA ALA A 140 17.25 1.69 -22.86
C ALA A 140 18.75 2.01 -22.73
N HIS A 141 19.41 1.51 -21.68
CA HIS A 141 20.84 1.67 -21.47
C HIS A 141 21.67 1.05 -22.61
N GLN A 142 21.26 -0.11 -23.13
CA GLN A 142 21.94 -0.74 -24.28
C GLN A 142 21.82 0.13 -25.54
N TYR A 143 20.63 0.68 -25.83
CA TYR A 143 20.46 1.60 -26.95
C TYR A 143 21.30 2.87 -26.81
N GLU A 144 21.37 3.45 -25.61
CA GLU A 144 22.21 4.62 -25.34
C GLU A 144 23.70 4.30 -25.56
N SER A 145 24.17 3.15 -25.07
CA SER A 145 25.56 2.70 -25.26
C SER A 145 25.91 2.53 -26.75
N MET A 146 25.06 1.83 -27.51
CA MET A 146 25.23 1.64 -28.96
C MET A 146 25.22 2.98 -29.73
N SER A 147 24.39 3.93 -29.29
CA SER A 147 24.35 5.28 -29.88
C SER A 147 25.63 6.08 -29.58
N ALA A 148 26.20 5.93 -28.38
CA ALA A 148 27.46 6.56 -28.01
C ALA A 148 28.65 5.94 -28.75
N GLU A 149 28.71 4.61 -28.88
CA GLU A 149 29.75 3.92 -29.67
C GLU A 149 29.70 4.32 -31.15
N SER A 150 28.50 4.44 -31.73
CA SER A 150 28.35 4.90 -33.13
C SER A 150 28.75 6.36 -33.33
N SER A 151 28.60 7.22 -32.31
CA SER A 151 29.07 8.61 -32.35
C SER A 151 30.61 8.75 -32.31
N SER A 152 31.34 7.76 -31.76
CA SER A 152 32.81 7.77 -31.74
C SER A 152 33.42 7.63 -33.15
N SER A 153 32.70 6.98 -34.07
CA SER A 153 33.01 6.96 -35.49
C SER A 153 32.45 8.23 -36.16
N ASN A 154 33.05 9.38 -35.85
CA ASN A 154 32.62 10.74 -36.24
C ASN A 154 32.69 11.05 -37.76
N LYS A 155 32.13 10.18 -38.58
CA LYS A 155 31.77 10.45 -39.97
C LYS A 155 30.41 9.82 -40.21
N THR A 156 29.35 10.42 -39.64
CA THR A 156 28.04 10.24 -40.28
C THR A 156 28.22 10.75 -41.71
N SER A 157 28.20 9.83 -42.66
CA SER A 157 28.32 10.21 -44.06
C SER A 157 27.20 11.22 -44.37
N LEU A 158 27.39 12.10 -45.34
CA LEU A 158 26.33 13.02 -45.78
C LEU A 158 25.00 12.26 -46.02
N GLN A 159 25.09 11.02 -46.49
CA GLN A 159 23.95 10.12 -46.66
C GLN A 159 23.23 9.80 -45.34
N CYS A 160 23.96 9.51 -44.26
CA CYS A 160 23.36 9.30 -42.94
C CYS A 160 22.60 10.54 -42.45
N HIS A 161 23.15 11.74 -42.63
CA HIS A 161 22.50 12.98 -42.20
C HIS A 161 21.25 13.30 -43.02
N MET A 162 21.31 13.06 -44.34
CA MET A 162 20.15 13.20 -45.22
C MET A 162 19.02 12.24 -44.82
N VAL A 163 19.34 10.96 -44.57
CA VAL A 163 18.36 9.96 -44.13
C VAL A 163 17.80 10.30 -42.75
N GLN A 164 18.61 10.81 -41.82
CA GLN A 164 18.15 11.26 -40.52
C GLN A 164 17.14 12.41 -40.63
N THR A 165 17.45 13.42 -41.46
CA THR A 165 16.55 14.56 -41.73
C THR A 165 15.23 14.09 -42.34
N LEU A 166 15.29 13.13 -43.27
CA LEU A 166 14.12 12.50 -43.87
C LEU A 166 13.23 11.83 -42.82
N LEU A 167 13.81 10.97 -41.99
CA LEU A 167 13.09 10.20 -40.99
C LEU A 167 12.47 11.12 -39.93
N ASP A 168 13.18 12.16 -39.51
CA ASP A 168 12.68 13.14 -38.54
C ASP A 168 11.48 13.92 -39.10
N ALA A 169 11.53 14.35 -40.37
CA ALA A 169 10.42 15.04 -41.02
C ALA A 169 9.19 14.12 -41.16
N CYS A 170 9.40 12.87 -41.60
CA CYS A 170 8.34 11.86 -41.68
C CYS A 170 7.72 11.58 -40.30
N PHE A 171 8.54 11.44 -39.26
CA PHE A 171 8.08 11.15 -37.91
C PHE A 171 7.31 12.33 -37.30
N ALA A 172 7.77 13.56 -37.49
CA ALA A 172 7.04 14.75 -37.04
C ALA A 172 5.67 14.86 -37.73
N SER A 173 5.59 14.54 -39.03
CA SER A 173 4.31 14.49 -39.75
C SER A 173 3.40 13.38 -39.21
N PHE A 174 3.96 12.21 -38.92
CA PHE A 174 3.25 11.08 -38.34
C PHE A 174 2.63 11.46 -36.99
N CYS A 175 3.41 12.02 -36.07
CA CYS A 175 2.92 12.43 -34.74
C CYS A 175 1.79 13.46 -34.77
N ARG A 176 1.71 14.28 -35.84
CA ARG A 176 0.65 15.29 -35.99
C ARG A 176 -0.64 14.74 -36.58
N GLN A 177 -0.57 13.69 -37.39
CA GLN A 177 -1.66 13.26 -38.25
C GLN A 177 -2.18 11.85 -37.92
N VAL A 178 -1.38 11.02 -37.25
CA VAL A 178 -1.76 9.67 -36.84
C VAL A 178 -2.10 9.65 -35.36
N ASP A 179 -3.34 9.26 -35.05
CA ASP A 179 -3.80 9.07 -33.68
C ASP A 179 -3.53 7.63 -33.20
N ALA A 180 -2.63 7.49 -32.23
CA ALA A 180 -2.21 6.21 -31.65
C ALA A 180 -2.96 5.81 -30.36
N THR A 181 -4.05 6.51 -30.01
CA THR A 181 -4.80 6.23 -28.77
C THR A 181 -5.60 4.92 -28.81
N SER A 182 -5.97 4.44 -30.00
CA SER A 182 -6.69 3.18 -30.18
C SER A 182 -6.39 2.53 -31.53
N LEU A 183 -6.51 1.21 -31.63
CA LEU A 183 -6.26 0.48 -32.88
C LEU A 183 -7.20 0.94 -34.02
N GLN A 184 -8.43 1.33 -33.68
CA GLN A 184 -9.41 1.86 -34.64
C GLN A 184 -9.02 3.26 -35.16
N SER A 185 -8.53 4.14 -34.26
CA SER A 185 -8.02 5.45 -34.65
C SER A 185 -6.83 5.29 -35.60
N VAL A 186 -5.86 4.45 -35.24
CA VAL A 186 -4.68 4.17 -36.06
C VAL A 186 -5.08 3.71 -37.46
N THR A 187 -5.97 2.72 -37.58
CA THR A 187 -6.39 2.20 -38.89
C THR A 187 -7.13 3.24 -39.75
N ARG A 188 -7.83 4.19 -39.11
CA ARG A 188 -8.51 5.29 -39.82
C ARG A 188 -7.56 6.41 -40.26
N THR A 189 -6.54 6.73 -39.47
CA THR A 189 -5.68 7.89 -39.74
C THR A 189 -4.38 7.52 -40.45
N LEU A 190 -3.92 6.28 -40.36
CA LEU A 190 -2.64 5.84 -40.94
C LEU A 190 -2.66 5.84 -42.47
N LEU A 191 -3.70 5.25 -43.09
CA LEU A 191 -3.84 5.20 -44.54
C LEU A 191 -3.90 6.59 -45.18
N PRO A 192 -4.77 7.51 -44.70
CA PRO A 192 -4.78 8.90 -45.19
C PRO A 192 -3.46 9.61 -44.99
N TRP A 193 -2.79 9.42 -43.85
CA TRP A 193 -1.47 10.03 -43.62
C TRP A 193 -0.46 9.59 -44.67
N VAL A 194 -0.36 8.28 -44.95
CA VAL A 194 0.55 7.73 -45.98
C VAL A 194 0.26 8.35 -47.35
N GLU A 195 -1.01 8.50 -47.71
CA GLU A 195 -1.41 9.11 -48.99
C GLU A 195 -1.10 10.61 -49.07
N THR A 196 -1.07 11.31 -47.93
CA THR A 196 -0.74 12.74 -47.85
C THR A 196 0.75 13.05 -47.69
N LEU A 197 1.61 12.02 -47.63
CA LEU A 197 3.06 12.21 -47.59
C LEU A 197 3.55 12.81 -48.91
N ASP A 198 3.88 14.09 -48.88
CA ASP A 198 4.47 14.81 -50.01
C ASP A 198 5.99 14.55 -50.05
N TYR A 199 6.36 13.47 -50.73
CA TYR A 199 7.75 13.06 -50.93
C TYR A 199 8.59 14.14 -51.64
N ASP A 200 7.98 14.97 -52.49
CA ASP A 200 8.68 16.05 -53.19
C ASP A 200 9.09 17.14 -52.21
N LYS A 201 8.17 17.58 -51.35
CA LYS A 201 8.47 18.58 -50.31
C LYS A 201 9.55 18.08 -49.35
N ILE A 202 9.47 16.82 -48.95
CA ILE A 202 10.44 16.18 -48.05
C ILE A 202 11.83 16.10 -48.73
N SER A 203 11.90 15.77 -50.02
CA SER A 203 13.16 15.74 -50.78
C SER A 203 13.81 17.13 -50.91
N GLN A 204 13.01 18.19 -51.04
CA GLN A 204 13.51 19.57 -51.10
C GLN A 204 14.10 20.02 -49.76
N GLU A 205 13.46 19.67 -48.63
CA GLU A 205 14.00 19.95 -47.29
C GLU A 205 15.30 19.19 -47.02
N MET A 206 15.40 17.93 -47.47
CA MET A 206 16.66 17.17 -47.42
C MET A 206 17.79 17.84 -48.18
N LEU A 207 17.52 18.28 -49.43
CA LEU A 207 18.51 18.99 -50.25
C LEU A 207 18.92 20.31 -49.60
N ALA A 208 17.97 21.09 -49.11
CA ALA A 208 18.24 22.36 -48.43
C ALA A 208 19.12 22.19 -47.18
N SER A 209 18.87 21.14 -46.38
CA SER A 209 19.70 20.78 -45.21
C SER A 209 21.13 20.40 -45.62
N ALA A 210 21.28 19.57 -46.67
CA ALA A 210 22.59 19.17 -47.18
C ALA A 210 23.44 20.34 -47.71
N TYR A 211 22.81 21.34 -48.36
CA TYR A 211 23.51 22.55 -48.81
C TYR A 211 23.96 23.44 -47.65
N LYS A 212 23.18 23.51 -46.57
CA LYS A 212 23.51 24.33 -45.38
C LYS A 212 24.70 23.77 -44.61
N GLN A 213 24.90 22.46 -44.61
CA GLN A 213 26.04 21.78 -43.97
C GLN A 213 27.39 22.04 -44.67
N ARG A 214 27.39 22.47 -45.95
CA ARG A 214 28.61 22.71 -46.75
C ARG A 214 29.18 24.14 -46.62
N ARG A 215 28.47 25.06 -45.99
CA ARG A 215 28.85 26.47 -45.85
C ARG A 215 29.29 26.77 -44.42
#